data_AF-A0A9E2UIU9-F1
#
_entry.id   AF-A0A9E2UIU9-F1
#
_cell.length_a   1.000
_cell.length_b   1.000
_cell.length_c   1.000
_cell.angle_alpha   90.00
_cell.angle_beta   90.00
_cell.angle_gamma   90.00
#
_symmetry.space_group_name_H-M   'P 1'
#
loop_
_entity.id
_entity.type
_entity.pdbx_description
1 polymer ?
#
loop_
_entity_poly.entity_id
_entity_poly.type
_entity_poly.pdbx_seq_one_letter_code
_entity_poly.pdbx_strand_id
1 'polypeptide(L)' 'MAIEHACLPIAAVQFHPESVMTLQNEVGMPVINAVLSAL' A
#
# COMPACT_ATOMS: atom_id res chain seq x y z
N MET A 1 -3.76 7.53 -6.81
CA MET A 1 -2.34 7.91 -6.92
C MET A 1 -1.47 6.71 -6.57
N ALA A 2 -1.54 5.66 -7.39
CA ALA A 2 -0.79 4.42 -7.21
C ALA A 2 -0.44 3.87 -8.60
N ILE A 3 0.68 3.16 -8.69
CA ILE A 3 1.14 2.48 -9.90
C ILE A 3 1.67 1.09 -9.52
N GLU A 4 1.62 0.18 -10.48
CA GLU A 4 2.19 -1.15 -10.39
C GLU A 4 3.02 -1.46 -11.64
N HIS A 5 4.07 -2.26 -11.48
CA HIS A 5 4.86 -2.73 -12.60
C HIS A 5 4.12 -3.87 -13.31
N ALA A 6 3.97 -3.82 -14.63
CA ALA A 6 3.13 -4.74 -15.38
C ALA A 6 3.55 -6.22 -15.30
N CYS A 7 4.82 -6.50 -14.99
CA CYS A 7 5.36 -7.88 -14.99
C CYS A 7 6.15 -8.25 -13.73
N LEU A 8 6.42 -7.32 -12.83
CA LEU A 8 7.27 -7.55 -11.66
C LEU A 8 6.46 -7.20 -10.41
N PRO A 9 6.70 -7.85 -9.26
CA PRO A 9 5.95 -7.60 -8.03
C PRO A 9 6.43 -6.30 -7.36
N ILE A 10 6.20 -5.17 -8.03
CA ILE A 10 6.63 -3.84 -7.61
C ILE A 10 5.42 -2.91 -7.71
N ALA A 11 5.06 -2.30 -6.58
CA ALA A 11 3.98 -1.32 -6.49
C ALA A 11 4.47 -0.06 -5.76
N ALA A 12 3.89 1.09 -6.11
CA ALA A 12 4.19 2.36 -5.48
C ALA A 12 2.93 3.19 -5.26
N VAL A 13 2.90 3.92 -4.14
CA VAL A 13 1.86 4.89 -3.78
C VAL A 13 2.49 6.25 -3.56
N GLN A 14 1.77 7.32 -3.87
CA GLN A 14 2.26 8.69 -3.66
C GLN A 14 2.23 9.11 -2.18
N PHE A 15 1.34 8.53 -1.39
CA PHE A 15 1.21 8.85 0.03
C PHE A 15 2.07 7.91 0.88
N HIS A 16 2.26 8.28 2.13
CA HIS A 16 2.96 7.49 3.13
C HIS A 16 1.97 6.54 3.82
N PRO A 17 1.86 5.24 3.45
CA PRO A 17 0.92 4.30 4.07
C PRO A 17 1.10 4.21 5.59
N GLU A 18 2.34 4.35 6.07
CA GLU A 18 2.71 4.40 7.49
C GLU A 18 2.11 5.60 8.22
N SER A 19 1.96 6.75 7.55
CA SER A 19 1.40 7.97 8.14
C SER A 19 -0.12 7.95 8.22
N VAL A 20 -0.77 7.05 7.48
CA VAL A 20 -2.24 6.93 7.44
C VAL A 20 -2.78 5.73 8.23
N MET A 21 -1.92 5.07 9.01
CA MET A 21 -2.29 3.91 9.83
C MET A 21 -3.28 4.27 10.96
N THR A 22 -3.24 5.49 11.49
CA THR A 22 -4.06 5.95 12.62
C THR A 22 -5.25 6.83 12.21
N LEU A 23 -5.46 7.03 10.90
CA LEU A 23 -6.64 7.72 10.38
C LEU A 23 -7.89 6.89 10.69
N GLN A 24 -9.03 7.56 10.94
CA GLN A 24 -10.29 6.93 11.38
C GLN A 24 -10.78 5.75 10.52
N ASN A 25 -10.34 5.67 9.26
CA ASN A 25 -10.74 4.61 8.33
C ASN A 25 -9.69 3.48 8.21
N GLU A 26 -8.60 3.54 8.98
CA GLU A 26 -7.54 2.52 9.11
C GLU A 26 -6.96 2.02 7.78
N VAL A 27 -7.00 2.84 6.73
CA VAL A 27 -6.64 2.44 5.36
C VAL A 27 -5.16 2.06 5.18
N GLY A 28 -4.28 2.48 6.09
CA GLY A 28 -2.84 2.18 6.01
C GLY A 28 -2.51 0.69 6.15
N MET A 29 -3.06 0.02 7.18
CA MET A 29 -2.72 -1.38 7.48
C MET A 29 -3.20 -2.38 6.39
N PRO A 30 -4.42 -2.24 5.83
CA PRO A 30 -4.85 -3.05 4.69
C PRO A 30 -3.95 -2.94 3.46
N VAL A 31 -3.43 -1.74 3.15
CA VAL A 31 -2.51 -1.54 2.01
C VAL A 31 -1.19 -2.30 2.24
N ILE A 32 -0.63 -2.20 3.45
CA ILE A 32 0.59 -2.95 3.81
C ILE A 32 0.34 -4.46 3.75
N ASN A 33 -0.78 -4.94 4.31
CA ASN A 33 -1.14 -6.36 4.27
C ASN A 33 -1.32 -6.89 2.85
N ALA A 34 -1.89 -6.09 1.95
CA ALA A 34 -2.07 -6.48 0.56
C ALA A 34 -0.73 -6.70 -0.15
N VAL A 35 0.27 -5.85 0.10
CA VAL A 35 1.63 -6.02 -0.46
C VAL A 35 2.33 -7.23 0.16
N LEU A 36 2.26 -7.40 1.48
CA LEU A 36 2.89 -8.54 2.17
C LEU A 36 2.30 -9.89 1.76
N SER A 37 1.01 -9.93 1.42
CA SER A 37 0.32 -11.16 0.99
C SER A 37 0.50 -11.47 -0.51
N ALA A 38 1.07 -10.54 -1.27
CA ALA A 38 1.34 -10.68 -2.70
C ALA A 38 2.77 -11.16 -3.00
N LEU A 39 3.59 -11.36 -1.95
CA LEU A 39 4.92 -11.99 -2.00
C LEU A 39 4.79 -13.53 -1.94
#